data_AF-A0AAE1TT08-F1
#
_entry.id   AF-A0AAE1TT08-F1
#
_cell.length_a   1.000
_cell.length_b   1.000
_cell.length_c   1.000
_cell.angle_alpha   90.00
_cell.angle_beta   90.00
_cell.angle_gamma   90.00
#
_symmetry.space_group_name_H-M   'P 1'
#
loop_
_entity.id
_entity.type
_entity.pdbx_description
1 polymer ?
#
loop_
_entity_poly.entity_id
_entity_poly.type
_entity_poly.pdbx_seq_one_letter_code
_entity_poly.pdbx_strand_id
1 'polypeptide(L)'
;MDLRLISEFDGTSQEVVEWLGKLELVCKLRGITELHTVVPLRLTGGAFAVYQQLSSPDKEKYANIKAALISAFAADRFVAYEQFVARRLREGESVDVYLADLRRLAELFGGMKDSGLSCAFVAGLPESARRILRAGSRLENMDISQLLSRARAVLVDEHLGDGASTQLSYVGQHTAAPATSSVVRCLACNQPNHYARNCLAGRGGRRGGRGGVRCFTCGRLGHVSTTCSGNASGEVESAPASAPNHQ
;
A
#
# COMPACT_ATOMS: atom_id res chain seq x y z
N MET A 1 1.12 18.51 -41.40
CA MET A 1 1.01 17.87 -40.08
C MET A 1 1.38 18.90 -39.03
N ASP A 2 0.59 19.06 -37.95
CA ASP A 2 1.04 19.89 -36.82
C ASP A 2 2.04 19.07 -35.97
N LEU A 3 3.32 19.22 -36.30
CA LEU A 3 4.43 18.54 -35.65
C LEU A 3 4.64 19.00 -34.20
N ARG A 4 3.95 20.05 -33.74
CA ARG A 4 4.02 20.55 -32.36
C ARG A 4 3.51 19.55 -31.31
N LEU A 5 2.74 18.54 -31.75
CA LEU A 5 2.27 17.46 -30.87
C LEU A 5 3.39 16.53 -30.41
N ILE A 6 4.49 16.45 -31.16
CA ILE A 6 5.69 15.71 -30.79
C ILE A 6 6.61 16.74 -30.14
N SER A 7 7.06 16.53 -28.90
CA SER A 7 8.03 17.44 -28.28
C SER A 7 9.39 17.36 -28.99
N GLU A 8 10.21 18.40 -28.85
CA GLU A 8 11.61 18.31 -29.29
C GLU A 8 12.40 17.37 -28.39
N PHE A 9 13.49 16.83 -28.93
CA PHE A 9 14.41 15.98 -28.19
C PHE A 9 15.84 16.39 -28.48
N ASP A 10 16.54 16.83 -27.43
CA ASP A 10 17.92 17.33 -27.45
C ASP A 10 18.95 16.30 -26.96
N GLY A 11 18.49 15.20 -26.37
CA GLY A 11 19.32 14.16 -25.75
C GLY A 11 19.29 14.14 -24.22
N THR A 12 18.70 15.14 -23.56
CA THR A 12 18.75 15.28 -22.09
C THR A 12 17.41 15.66 -21.46
N SER A 13 16.51 16.28 -22.22
CA SER A 13 15.21 16.80 -21.75
C SER A 13 14.25 15.73 -21.22
N GLN A 14 14.33 14.49 -21.72
CA GLN A 14 13.51 13.36 -21.30
C GLN A 14 14.15 12.03 -21.74
N GLU A 15 13.59 10.91 -21.28
CA GLU A 15 14.04 9.58 -21.69
C GLU A 15 13.78 9.33 -23.19
N VAL A 16 14.82 8.92 -23.91
CA VAL A 16 14.76 8.70 -25.37
C VAL A 16 13.72 7.64 -25.75
N VAL A 17 13.57 6.60 -24.93
CA VAL A 17 12.60 5.51 -25.16
C VAL A 17 11.16 6.03 -25.04
N GLU A 18 10.89 6.88 -24.05
CA GLU A 18 9.56 7.47 -23.85
C GLU A 18 9.23 8.45 -24.97
N TRP A 19 10.19 9.28 -25.38
CA TRP A 19 10.02 10.20 -26.49
C TRP A 19 9.72 9.48 -27.80
N LEU A 20 10.51 8.44 -28.14
CA LEU A 20 10.29 7.61 -29.32
C LEU A 20 8.91 6.94 -29.30
N GLY A 21 8.49 6.42 -28.14
CA GLY A 21 7.16 5.81 -27.99
C GLY A 21 6.01 6.81 -28.23
N LYS A 22 6.14 8.04 -27.72
CA LYS A 22 5.16 9.12 -28.00
C LYS A 22 5.16 9.50 -29.48
N LEU A 23 6.33 9.63 -30.11
CA LEU A 23 6.46 9.93 -31.54
C LEU A 23 5.79 8.84 -32.39
N GLU A 24 6.09 7.56 -32.13
CA GLU A 24 5.50 6.41 -32.83
C GLU A 24 3.97 6.40 -32.69
N LEU A 25 3.46 6.65 -31.48
CA LEU A 25 2.02 6.72 -31.22
C LEU A 25 1.36 7.85 -32.00
N VAL A 26 1.93 9.07 -31.98
CA VAL A 26 1.40 10.21 -32.73
C VAL A 26 1.41 9.93 -34.22
N CYS A 27 2.52 9.40 -34.77
CA CYS A 27 2.61 9.03 -36.18
C CYS A 27 1.55 7.99 -36.56
N LYS A 28 1.37 6.94 -35.74
CA LYS A 28 0.34 5.92 -35.95
C LYS A 28 -1.08 6.51 -35.95
N LEU A 29 -1.43 7.34 -34.97
CA LEU A 29 -2.74 7.98 -34.88
C LEU A 29 -3.01 8.97 -36.02
N ARG A 30 -1.95 9.48 -36.66
CA ARG A 30 -2.03 10.38 -37.82
C ARG A 30 -1.88 9.66 -39.17
N GLY A 31 -1.69 8.34 -39.19
CA GLY A 31 -1.53 7.56 -40.41
C GLY A 31 -0.20 7.78 -41.13
N ILE A 32 0.86 8.13 -40.40
CA ILE A 32 2.20 8.38 -40.96
C ILE A 32 3.05 7.13 -40.84
N THR A 33 3.57 6.66 -41.97
CA THR A 33 4.43 5.47 -42.06
C THR A 33 5.91 5.81 -42.12
N GLU A 34 6.27 6.96 -42.71
CA GLU A 34 7.65 7.37 -42.96
C GLU A 34 8.29 8.09 -41.76
N LEU A 35 8.42 7.37 -40.63
CA LEU A 35 8.95 7.94 -39.38
C LEU A 35 10.37 8.51 -39.53
N HIS A 36 11.17 7.96 -40.44
CA HIS A 36 12.53 8.41 -40.71
C HIS A 36 12.58 9.87 -41.22
N THR A 37 11.50 10.37 -41.82
CA THR A 37 11.38 11.79 -42.24
C THR A 37 10.93 12.72 -41.12
N VAL A 38 10.21 12.18 -40.12
CA VAL A 38 9.62 12.96 -39.02
C VAL A 38 10.61 13.16 -37.88
N VAL A 39 11.37 12.11 -37.53
CA VAL A 39 12.33 12.13 -36.42
C VAL A 39 13.29 13.32 -36.53
N PRO A 40 13.99 13.56 -37.66
CA PRO A 40 14.98 14.63 -37.74
C PRO A 40 14.41 16.03 -37.54
N LEU A 41 13.11 16.24 -37.84
CA LEU A 41 12.44 17.53 -37.68
C LEU A 41 12.20 17.90 -36.20
N ARG A 42 12.30 16.93 -35.29
CA ARG A 42 12.07 17.10 -33.85
C ARG A 42 13.34 16.85 -33.02
N LEU A 43 14.44 16.48 -33.67
CA LEU A 43 15.74 16.40 -33.02
C LEU A 43 16.38 17.78 -32.94
N THR A 44 16.96 18.09 -31.80
CA THR A 44 17.75 19.30 -31.57
C THR A 44 19.05 18.93 -30.85
N GLY A 45 19.94 19.91 -30.68
CA GLY A 45 21.15 19.76 -29.86
C GLY A 45 21.98 18.50 -30.15
N GLY A 46 22.35 17.78 -29.10
CA GLY A 46 23.17 16.57 -29.17
C GLY A 46 22.48 15.43 -29.92
N ALA A 47 21.16 15.28 -29.78
CA ALA A 47 20.42 14.25 -30.47
C ALA A 47 20.45 14.42 -32.00
N PHE A 48 20.37 15.65 -32.49
CA PHE A 48 20.53 15.91 -33.92
C PHE A 48 21.97 15.65 -34.41
N ALA A 49 22.98 15.94 -33.58
CA ALA A 49 24.37 15.62 -33.91
C ALA A 49 24.60 14.11 -34.09
N VAL A 50 24.01 13.26 -33.24
CA VAL A 50 24.05 11.80 -33.40
C VAL A 50 23.39 11.37 -34.71
N TYR A 51 22.22 11.94 -35.04
CA TYR A 51 21.56 11.68 -36.32
C TYR A 51 22.44 12.08 -37.52
N GLN A 52 23.14 13.22 -37.46
CA GLN A 52 24.00 13.68 -38.54
C GLN A 52 25.16 12.72 -38.84
N GLN A 53 25.69 12.04 -37.82
CA GLN A 53 26.76 11.06 -37.96
C GLN A 53 26.34 9.76 -38.65
N LEU A 54 25.03 9.51 -38.79
CA LEU A 54 24.53 8.35 -39.53
C LEU A 54 24.83 8.46 -41.02
N SER A 55 25.14 7.31 -41.62
CA SER A 55 25.31 7.20 -43.07
C SER A 55 23.99 7.48 -43.79
N SER A 56 24.04 7.92 -45.05
CA SER A 56 22.84 8.13 -45.87
C SER A 56 21.88 6.93 -45.89
N PRO A 57 22.32 5.66 -46.08
CA PRO A 57 21.40 4.52 -46.07
C PRO A 57 20.79 4.22 -44.68
N ASP A 58 21.42 4.64 -43.59
CA ASP A 58 20.87 4.49 -42.24
C ASP A 58 19.79 5.52 -41.94
N LYS A 59 19.91 6.73 -42.50
CA LYS A 59 18.91 7.80 -42.37
C LYS A 59 17.59 7.49 -43.07
N GLU A 60 17.58 6.60 -44.05
CA GLU A 60 16.36 6.12 -44.72
C GLU A 60 15.62 5.04 -43.91
N LYS A 61 16.21 4.55 -42.82
CA LYS A 61 15.65 3.45 -42.02
C LYS A 61 15.39 3.93 -40.61
N TYR A 62 14.11 4.06 -40.26
CA TYR A 62 13.70 4.44 -38.91
C TYR A 62 14.31 3.51 -37.84
N ALA A 63 14.41 2.20 -38.11
CA ALA A 63 15.02 1.24 -37.20
C ALA A 63 16.48 1.60 -36.84
N ASN A 64 17.26 2.09 -37.82
CA ASN A 64 18.66 2.45 -37.62
C ASN A 64 18.78 3.78 -36.86
N ILE A 65 17.94 4.77 -37.19
CA ILE A 65 17.86 6.03 -36.42
C ILE A 65 17.47 5.74 -34.97
N LYS A 66 16.43 4.93 -34.76
CA LYS A 66 15.93 4.53 -33.44
C LYS A 66 17.05 3.86 -32.63
N ALA A 67 17.74 2.90 -33.23
CA ALA A 67 18.84 2.20 -32.59
C ALA A 67 20.00 3.15 -32.21
N ALA A 68 20.35 4.09 -33.08
CA ALA A 68 21.41 5.07 -32.81
C ALA A 68 21.05 6.01 -31.66
N LEU A 69 19.81 6.52 -31.62
CA LEU A 69 19.34 7.38 -30.55
C LEU A 69 19.29 6.64 -29.21
N ILE A 70 18.77 5.41 -29.19
CA ILE A 70 18.76 4.57 -27.97
C ILE A 70 20.20 4.30 -27.53
N SER A 71 21.09 3.93 -28.45
CA SER A 71 22.49 3.66 -28.14
C SER A 71 23.23 4.87 -27.57
N ALA A 72 22.87 6.08 -27.98
CA ALA A 72 23.54 7.30 -27.54
C ALA A 72 22.97 7.89 -26.24
N PHE A 73 21.66 7.75 -26.00
CA PHE A 73 20.96 8.50 -24.95
C PHE A 73 20.18 7.64 -23.95
N ALA A 74 19.96 6.35 -24.20
CA ALA A 74 19.27 5.51 -23.23
C ALA A 74 20.18 5.24 -22.03
N ALA A 75 19.59 5.24 -20.83
CA ALA A 75 20.27 4.74 -19.64
C ALA A 75 20.73 3.30 -19.87
N ASP A 76 21.97 2.99 -19.49
CA ASP A 76 22.45 1.62 -19.53
C ASP A 76 21.73 0.74 -18.50
N ARG A 77 21.82 -0.58 -18.66
CA ARG A 77 21.11 -1.55 -17.83
C ARG A 77 21.43 -1.42 -16.33
N PHE A 78 22.64 -1.00 -15.97
CA PHE A 78 23.07 -0.88 -14.58
C PHE A 78 22.47 0.36 -13.95
N VAL A 79 22.51 1.50 -14.65
CA VAL A 79 21.83 2.73 -14.22
C VAL A 79 20.33 2.51 -14.10
N ALA A 80 19.70 1.81 -15.06
CA ALA A 80 18.29 1.47 -14.99
C ALA A 80 17.95 0.62 -13.75
N TYR A 81 18.80 -0.36 -13.42
CA TYR A 81 18.64 -1.17 -12.21
C TYR A 81 18.82 -0.33 -10.93
N GLU A 82 19.81 0.56 -10.87
CA GLU A 82 20.01 1.47 -9.74
C GLU A 82 18.79 2.37 -9.52
N GLN A 83 18.27 2.98 -10.60
CA GLN A 83 17.04 3.77 -10.57
C GLN A 83 15.85 2.96 -10.08
N PHE A 84 15.71 1.71 -10.55
CA PHE A 84 14.66 0.80 -10.11
C PHE A 84 14.75 0.51 -8.60
N VAL A 85 15.94 0.19 -8.09
CA VAL A 85 16.16 -0.09 -6.66
C VAL A 85 15.94 1.15 -5.80
N ALA A 86 16.33 2.33 -6.29
CA ALA A 86 16.16 3.60 -5.59
C ALA A 86 14.71 4.12 -5.63
N ARG A 87 13.86 3.58 -6.52
CA ARG A 87 12.52 4.12 -6.74
C ARG A 87 11.60 3.95 -5.53
N ARG A 88 11.08 5.06 -5.03
CA ARG A 88 10.06 5.14 -3.98
C ARG A 88 8.86 5.94 -4.47
N LEU A 89 7.66 5.65 -3.98
CA LEU A 89 6.48 6.47 -4.25
C LEU A 89 6.75 7.92 -3.83
N ARG A 90 6.54 8.87 -4.74
CA ARG A 90 6.80 10.30 -4.50
C ARG A 90 5.58 10.97 -3.86
N GLU A 91 5.78 12.09 -3.16
CA GLU A 91 4.67 12.88 -2.64
C GLU A 91 3.77 13.39 -3.77
N GLY A 92 2.45 13.24 -3.61
CA GLY A 92 1.46 13.61 -4.62
C GLY A 92 1.40 12.70 -5.86
N GLU A 93 2.28 11.70 -5.97
CA GLU A 93 2.23 10.72 -7.05
C GLU A 93 1.16 9.65 -6.80
N SER A 94 0.39 9.31 -7.84
CA SER A 94 -0.53 8.18 -7.74
C SER A 94 0.20 6.84 -7.75
N VAL A 95 -0.33 5.87 -7.00
CA VAL A 95 0.23 4.52 -6.89
C VAL A 95 0.33 3.81 -8.25
N ASP A 96 -0.61 4.10 -9.15
CA ASP A 96 -0.64 3.59 -10.52
C ASP A 96 0.54 4.11 -11.36
N VAL A 97 0.84 5.40 -11.26
CA VAL A 97 1.99 6.02 -11.95
C VAL A 97 3.30 5.45 -11.42
N TYR A 98 3.42 5.28 -10.10
CA TYR A 98 4.57 4.63 -9.49
C TYR A 98 4.78 3.20 -10.01
N LEU A 99 3.73 2.38 -10.04
CA LEU A 99 3.83 1.01 -10.55
C LEU A 99 4.17 0.99 -12.06
N ALA A 100 3.60 1.90 -12.84
CA ALA A 100 3.92 2.02 -14.26
C ALA A 100 5.40 2.35 -14.49
N ASP A 101 5.97 3.24 -13.68
CA ASP A 101 7.38 3.60 -13.77
C ASP A 101 8.30 2.45 -13.33
N LEU A 102 7.92 1.66 -12.31
CA LEU A 102 8.64 0.43 -11.95
C LEU A 102 8.66 -0.59 -13.10
N ARG A 103 7.53 -0.79 -13.80
CA ARG A 103 7.47 -1.67 -14.98
C ARG A 103 8.39 -1.18 -16.08
N ARG A 104 8.32 0.11 -16.39
CA ARG A 104 9.17 0.76 -17.40
C ARG A 104 10.65 0.56 -17.07
N LEU A 105 11.06 0.84 -15.82
CA LEU A 105 12.44 0.64 -15.39
C LEU A 105 12.87 -0.83 -15.46
N ALA A 106 11.98 -1.77 -15.08
CA ALA A 106 12.24 -3.20 -15.18
C ALA A 106 12.55 -3.64 -16.61
N GLU A 107 11.78 -3.16 -17.59
CA GLU A 107 11.99 -3.48 -19.01
C GLU A 107 13.37 -3.06 -19.52
N LEU A 108 13.92 -1.93 -19.03
CA LEU A 108 15.23 -1.42 -19.45
C LEU A 108 16.40 -2.33 -19.08
N PHE A 109 16.26 -3.19 -18.06
CA PHE A 109 17.29 -4.16 -17.66
C PHE A 109 16.91 -5.62 -17.94
N GLY A 110 15.94 -5.86 -18.83
CA GLY A 110 15.57 -7.21 -19.28
C GLY A 110 14.28 -7.77 -18.68
N GLY A 111 13.50 -6.94 -17.99
CA GLY A 111 12.21 -7.30 -17.40
C GLY A 111 12.33 -8.06 -16.08
N MET A 112 11.21 -8.16 -15.38
CA MET A 112 11.10 -8.85 -14.09
C MET A 112 9.78 -9.60 -13.99
N LYS A 113 9.77 -10.74 -13.31
CA LYS A 113 8.53 -11.46 -12.98
C LYS A 113 7.66 -10.62 -12.05
N ASP A 114 6.34 -10.79 -12.16
CA ASP A 114 5.35 -10.07 -11.34
C ASP A 114 5.58 -10.21 -9.84
N SER A 115 6.11 -11.35 -9.36
CA SER A 115 6.46 -11.53 -7.96
C SER A 115 7.61 -10.62 -7.51
N GLY A 116 8.67 -10.51 -8.30
CA GLY A 116 9.77 -9.58 -8.03
C GLY A 116 9.31 -8.13 -8.11
N LEU A 117 8.49 -7.81 -9.11
CA LEU A 117 7.95 -6.47 -9.29
C LEU A 117 7.01 -6.08 -8.13
N SER A 118 6.22 -7.03 -7.63
CA SER A 118 5.37 -6.86 -6.44
C SER A 118 6.20 -6.60 -5.19
N CYS A 119 7.32 -7.31 -5.00
CA CYS A 119 8.25 -7.04 -3.91
C CYS A 119 8.84 -5.63 -4.01
N ALA A 120 9.29 -5.21 -5.19
CA ALA A 120 9.83 -3.87 -5.41
C ALA A 120 8.78 -2.78 -5.17
N PHE A 121 7.56 -3.01 -5.67
CA PHE A 121 6.41 -2.13 -5.46
C PHE A 121 6.12 -1.94 -3.97
N VAL A 122 5.94 -3.01 -3.21
CA VAL A 122 5.71 -2.91 -1.76
C VAL A 122 6.91 -2.29 -1.05
N ALA A 123 8.14 -2.62 -1.46
CA ALA A 123 9.35 -2.07 -0.84
C ALA A 123 9.46 -0.55 -1.00
N GLY A 124 8.95 0.04 -2.09
CA GLY A 124 9.05 1.48 -2.31
C GLY A 124 7.86 2.31 -1.82
N LEU A 125 6.86 1.70 -1.19
CA LEU A 125 5.78 2.44 -0.52
C LEU A 125 6.24 3.05 0.83
N PRO A 126 5.53 4.09 1.33
CA PRO A 126 5.73 4.62 2.67
C PRO A 126 5.63 3.54 3.77
N GLU A 127 6.43 3.66 4.84
CA GLU A 127 6.56 2.61 5.86
C GLU A 127 5.24 2.21 6.51
N SER A 128 4.39 3.18 6.81
CA SER A 128 3.06 3.00 7.36
C SER A 128 2.17 2.16 6.43
N ALA A 129 2.13 2.49 5.14
CA ALA A 129 1.41 1.70 4.14
C ALA A 129 1.99 0.28 4.01
N ARG A 130 3.33 0.12 4.03
CA ARG A 130 3.99 -1.20 4.02
C ARG A 130 3.55 -2.06 5.19
N ARG A 131 3.48 -1.49 6.39
CA ARG A 131 3.06 -2.21 7.60
C ARG A 131 1.62 -2.69 7.50
N ILE A 132 0.71 -1.85 7.03
CA ILE A 132 -0.71 -2.20 6.89
C ILE A 132 -0.90 -3.29 5.83
N LEU A 133 -0.18 -3.19 4.70
CA LEU A 133 -0.18 -4.24 3.69
C LEU A 133 0.32 -5.56 4.27
N ARG A 134 1.49 -5.55 4.94
CA ARG A 134 2.14 -6.71 5.59
C ARG A 134 1.34 -7.35 6.71
N ALA A 135 0.51 -6.59 7.42
CA ALA A 135 -0.37 -7.12 8.45
C ALA A 135 -1.52 -7.99 7.92
N GLY A 136 -1.83 -7.93 6.61
CA GLY A 136 -2.85 -8.80 6.02
C GLY A 136 -2.28 -10.17 5.66
N SER A 137 -2.98 -11.24 6.03
CA SER A 137 -2.47 -12.62 6.02
C SER A 137 -2.20 -13.26 4.63
N ARG A 138 -2.09 -12.49 3.54
CA ARG A 138 -2.10 -13.03 2.15
C ARG A 138 -1.24 -12.28 1.13
N LEU A 139 -0.27 -11.47 1.54
CA LEU A 139 0.56 -10.70 0.58
C LEU A 139 1.26 -11.58 -0.46
N GLU A 140 1.71 -12.77 -0.06
CA GLU A 140 2.45 -13.72 -0.91
C GLU A 140 1.58 -14.35 -2.01
N ASN A 141 0.26 -14.33 -1.85
CA ASN A 141 -0.70 -14.90 -2.80
C ASN A 141 -1.40 -13.84 -3.65
N MET A 142 -1.09 -12.55 -3.43
CA MET A 142 -1.70 -11.47 -4.17
C MET A 142 -0.95 -11.25 -5.48
N ASP A 143 -1.71 -11.16 -6.57
CA ASP A 143 -1.19 -10.61 -7.81
C ASP A 143 -0.95 -9.09 -7.67
N ILE A 144 -0.22 -8.53 -8.63
CA ILE A 144 0.16 -7.13 -8.59
C ILE A 144 -1.04 -6.17 -8.67
N SER A 145 -2.15 -6.59 -9.28
CA SER A 145 -3.37 -5.77 -9.39
C SER A 145 -4.13 -5.71 -8.07
N GLN A 146 -4.15 -6.82 -7.33
CA GLN A 146 -4.70 -6.91 -5.97
C GLN A 146 -3.87 -6.07 -5.00
N LEU A 147 -2.54 -6.13 -5.11
CA LEU A 147 -1.63 -5.29 -4.31
C LEU A 147 -1.82 -3.81 -4.59
N LEU A 148 -1.92 -3.45 -5.87
CA LEU A 148 -2.20 -2.07 -6.29
C LEU A 148 -3.52 -1.57 -5.70
N SER A 149 -4.59 -2.35 -5.82
CA SER A 149 -5.91 -2.00 -5.29
C SER A 149 -5.88 -1.79 -3.78
N ARG A 150 -5.16 -2.64 -3.04
CA ARG A 150 -5.01 -2.52 -1.59
C ARG A 150 -4.14 -1.32 -1.20
N ALA A 151 -3.05 -1.07 -1.92
CA ALA A 151 -2.18 0.08 -1.68
C ALA A 151 -2.94 1.41 -1.88
N ARG A 152 -3.81 1.51 -2.90
CA ARG A 152 -4.69 2.68 -3.08
C ARG A 152 -5.56 2.93 -1.85
N ALA A 153 -6.22 1.88 -1.34
CA ALA A 153 -7.09 2.02 -0.17
C ALA A 153 -6.32 2.52 1.07
N VAL A 154 -5.13 1.97 1.32
CA VAL A 154 -4.32 2.32 2.49
C VAL A 154 -3.80 3.75 2.43
N LEU A 155 -3.36 4.22 1.25
CA LEU A 155 -2.78 5.56 1.10
C LEU A 155 -3.80 6.70 1.11
N VAL A 156 -5.07 6.40 0.79
CA VAL A 156 -6.18 7.35 0.96
C VAL A 156 -6.49 7.57 2.45
N ASP A 157 -6.39 6.53 3.28
CA ASP A 157 -6.64 6.63 4.72
C ASP A 157 -5.54 7.43 5.45
N GLU A 158 -4.30 7.46 4.94
CA GLU A 158 -3.21 8.23 5.56
C GLU A 158 -3.37 9.74 5.45
N HIS A 159 -3.95 10.24 4.35
CA HIS A 159 -4.22 11.67 4.16
C HIS A 159 -5.34 12.18 5.08
N LEU A 160 -6.12 11.28 5.68
CA LEU A 160 -7.10 11.61 6.72
C LEU A 160 -6.49 11.55 8.14
N GLY A 161 -5.25 11.06 8.26
CA GLY A 161 -4.57 10.84 9.54
C GLY A 161 -3.55 11.91 9.93
N ASP A 162 -3.07 12.74 9.00
CA ASP A 162 -1.96 13.69 9.26
C ASP A 162 -2.42 15.10 9.72
N GLY A 163 -3.50 15.14 10.51
CA GLY A 163 -4.10 16.40 10.94
C GLY A 163 -4.99 16.31 12.18
N ALA A 164 -4.60 15.58 13.23
CA ALA A 164 -5.28 15.67 14.53
C ALA A 164 -4.44 15.17 15.72
N SER A 165 -3.36 15.88 16.04
CA SER A 165 -2.91 16.03 17.42
C SER A 165 -3.33 17.41 17.91
N THR A 166 -4.62 17.64 18.06
CA THR A 166 -5.14 18.69 18.94
C THR A 166 -6.43 18.19 19.56
N GLN A 167 -6.44 18.21 20.88
CA GLN A 167 -7.60 17.93 21.70
C GLN A 167 -8.79 18.81 21.31
N LEU A 168 -9.98 18.21 21.45
CA LEU A 168 -11.33 18.78 21.51
C LEU A 168 -12.13 19.06 20.21
N SER A 169 -13.30 18.40 20.22
CA SER A 169 -14.61 18.80 19.68
C SER A 169 -14.79 18.89 18.17
N TYR A 170 -15.39 17.83 17.59
CA TYR A 170 -16.13 17.92 16.34
C TYR A 170 -17.64 17.91 16.63
N VAL A 171 -18.22 19.10 16.49
CA VAL A 171 -19.64 19.31 16.20
C VAL A 171 -19.79 19.18 14.68
N GLY A 172 -20.79 18.42 14.22
CA GLY A 172 -21.11 18.29 12.80
C GLY A 172 -22.56 17.89 12.55
N GLN A 173 -23.44 18.89 12.53
CA GLN A 173 -24.64 18.94 11.70
C GLN A 173 -24.20 19.23 10.24
N HIS A 174 -24.81 18.82 9.12
CA HIS A 174 -25.97 18.00 8.76
C HIS A 174 -26.00 17.79 7.21
N THR A 175 -26.76 16.78 6.75
CA THR A 175 -27.37 16.54 5.40
C THR A 175 -26.51 15.90 4.30
N ALA A 176 -26.89 14.85 3.53
CA ALA A 176 -28.16 14.10 3.29
C ALA A 176 -27.81 12.64 2.81
N ALA A 177 -28.22 11.53 3.45
CA ALA A 177 -29.52 10.82 3.54
C ALA A 177 -29.83 9.84 2.36
N PRO A 178 -30.50 8.68 2.58
CA PRO A 178 -30.79 7.97 3.84
C PRO A 178 -30.30 6.50 3.82
N ALA A 179 -29.50 6.10 4.82
CA ALA A 179 -29.29 4.68 5.13
C ALA A 179 -29.53 4.49 6.63
N THR A 180 -30.49 3.63 6.95
CA THR A 180 -31.06 3.41 8.28
C THR A 180 -30.00 2.89 9.26
N SER A 181 -29.38 3.79 10.01
CA SER A 181 -28.56 3.47 11.17
C SER A 181 -29.46 3.35 12.40
N SER A 182 -29.66 2.12 12.87
CA SER A 182 -30.43 1.82 14.07
C SER A 182 -29.61 2.23 15.30
N VAL A 183 -29.92 3.40 15.86
CA VAL A 183 -29.39 3.83 17.16
C VAL A 183 -29.75 2.78 18.20
N VAL A 184 -28.75 2.11 18.76
CA VAL A 184 -28.94 1.19 19.88
C VAL A 184 -29.51 1.97 21.06
N ARG A 185 -30.73 1.60 21.45
CA ARG A 185 -31.43 2.14 22.60
C ARG A 185 -31.33 1.16 23.76
N CYS A 186 -31.14 1.70 24.95
CA CYS A 186 -31.20 0.92 26.17
C CYS A 186 -32.62 0.37 26.36
N LEU A 187 -32.78 -0.96 26.36
CA LEU A 187 -34.08 -1.62 26.53
C LEU A 187 -34.71 -1.37 27.91
N ALA A 188 -33.97 -0.83 28.88
CA ALA A 188 -34.47 -0.56 30.23
C ALA A 188 -35.05 0.85 30.41
N CYS A 189 -34.43 1.88 29.80
CA CYS A 189 -34.85 3.28 29.96
C CYS A 189 -35.16 4.00 28.64
N ASN A 190 -35.05 3.29 27.51
CA ASN A 190 -35.27 3.77 26.14
C ASN A 190 -34.39 4.97 25.72
N GLN A 191 -33.33 5.25 26.48
CA GLN A 191 -32.37 6.30 26.15
C GLN A 191 -31.31 5.77 25.15
N PRO A 192 -30.85 6.61 24.21
CA PRO A 192 -29.86 6.20 23.22
C PRO A 192 -28.45 6.08 23.82
N ASN A 193 -27.54 5.48 23.06
CA ASN A 193 -26.08 5.49 23.29
C ASN A 193 -25.54 4.64 24.47
N HIS A 194 -26.33 3.71 25.01
CA HIS A 194 -25.84 2.66 25.91
C HIS A 194 -26.70 1.40 25.87
N TYR A 195 -26.11 0.25 26.20
CA TYR A 195 -26.83 -1.02 26.34
C TYR A 195 -27.42 -1.16 27.75
N ALA A 196 -28.47 -1.98 27.91
CA ALA A 196 -29.16 -2.18 29.20
C ALA A 196 -28.23 -2.56 30.37
N ARG A 197 -27.08 -3.20 30.09
CA ARG A 197 -26.05 -3.53 31.08
C ARG A 197 -25.34 -2.31 31.68
N ASN A 198 -25.31 -1.18 30.98
CA ASN A 198 -24.61 0.05 31.36
C ASN A 198 -25.58 1.17 31.78
N CYS A 199 -26.84 0.84 32.08
CA CYS A 199 -27.84 1.84 32.44
C CYS A 199 -27.66 2.29 33.90
N LEU A 200 -27.32 3.56 34.10
CA LEU A 200 -27.12 4.16 35.43
C LEU A 200 -28.44 4.57 36.12
N ALA A 201 -29.55 4.67 35.38
CA ALA A 201 -30.85 5.10 35.90
C ALA A 201 -31.55 4.06 36.81
N GLY A 202 -31.00 2.85 36.95
CA GLY A 202 -31.57 1.77 37.76
C GLY A 202 -31.03 1.63 39.18
N ARG A 203 -30.11 2.50 39.65
CA ARG A 203 -29.55 2.40 41.02
C ARG A 203 -30.39 3.19 42.02
N GLY A 204 -31.63 2.75 42.22
CA GLY A 204 -32.57 3.38 43.14
C GLY A 204 -33.68 2.45 43.59
N GLY A 205 -33.34 1.40 44.36
CA GLY A 205 -34.31 0.76 45.28
C GLY A 205 -34.75 -0.66 44.95
N ARG A 206 -34.51 -1.54 45.93
CA ARG A 206 -35.13 -2.86 46.22
C ARG A 206 -34.48 -4.13 45.64
N ARG A 207 -33.55 -4.66 46.46
CA ARG A 207 -33.42 -6.05 46.95
C ARG A 207 -33.67 -7.22 45.97
N GLY A 208 -32.60 -7.94 45.65
CA GLY A 208 -32.63 -9.40 45.41
C GLY A 208 -31.67 -9.88 44.31
N GLY A 209 -30.60 -10.62 44.67
CA GLY A 209 -29.82 -11.39 43.69
C GLY A 209 -28.30 -11.42 43.92
N ARG A 210 -27.86 -12.04 45.01
CA ARG A 210 -26.45 -12.35 45.32
C ARG A 210 -25.81 -13.23 44.24
N GLY A 211 -24.91 -12.69 43.44
CA GLY A 211 -23.82 -13.45 42.83
C GLY A 211 -22.68 -13.60 43.84
N GLY A 212 -22.94 -14.28 44.96
CA GLY A 212 -21.93 -14.51 45.99
C GLY A 212 -20.78 -15.31 45.40
N VAL A 213 -19.55 -14.85 45.61
CA VAL A 213 -18.37 -15.62 45.21
C VAL A 213 -18.46 -17.06 45.75
N ARG A 214 -18.24 -18.03 44.87
CA ARG A 214 -18.26 -19.47 45.18
C ARG A 214 -16.88 -19.87 45.71
N CYS A 215 -16.86 -20.49 46.88
CA CYS A 215 -15.65 -21.11 47.40
C CYS A 215 -15.28 -22.31 46.54
N PHE A 216 -14.05 -22.35 46.00
CA PHE A 216 -13.59 -23.46 45.17
C PHE A 216 -13.29 -24.72 45.99
N THR A 217 -13.12 -24.59 47.31
CA THR A 217 -12.85 -25.73 48.21
C THR A 217 -14.12 -26.48 48.62
N CYS A 218 -15.21 -25.78 48.96
CA CYS A 218 -16.44 -26.41 49.47
C CYS A 218 -17.68 -26.17 48.59
N GLY A 219 -17.57 -25.38 47.53
CA GLY A 219 -18.66 -25.10 46.60
C GLY A 219 -19.77 -24.17 47.13
N ARG A 220 -19.70 -23.73 48.39
CA ARG A 220 -20.70 -22.83 49.00
C ARG A 220 -20.46 -21.36 48.61
N LEU A 221 -21.55 -20.59 48.49
CA LEU A 221 -21.53 -19.18 48.11
C LEU A 221 -21.37 -18.28 49.34
N GLY A 222 -20.65 -17.16 49.21
CA GLY A 222 -20.56 -16.12 50.23
C GLY A 222 -19.17 -15.97 50.88
N HIS A 223 -18.19 -16.77 50.49
CA HIS A 223 -16.78 -16.63 50.87
C HIS A 223 -15.87 -17.20 49.77
N VAL A 224 -14.60 -16.82 49.75
CA VAL A 224 -13.56 -17.37 48.86
C VAL A 224 -12.80 -18.49 49.56
N SER A 225 -12.06 -19.32 48.81
CA SER A 225 -11.32 -20.48 49.34
C SER A 225 -10.38 -20.15 50.51
N THR A 226 -9.87 -18.92 50.57
CA THR A 226 -8.97 -18.44 51.64
C THR A 226 -9.68 -18.16 52.97
N THR A 227 -11.01 -18.04 52.98
CA THR A 227 -11.83 -17.75 54.18
C THR A 227 -12.74 -18.92 54.57
N CYS A 228 -12.46 -20.11 54.03
CA CYS A 228 -13.25 -21.31 54.28
C CYS A 228 -12.90 -21.91 55.65
N SER A 229 -13.89 -21.97 56.56
CA SER A 229 -13.71 -22.53 57.91
C SER A 229 -13.48 -24.06 57.95
N GLY A 230 -13.44 -24.72 56.78
CA GLY A 230 -13.20 -26.16 56.67
C GLY A 230 -11.73 -26.60 56.76
N ASN A 231 -10.79 -25.68 57.01
CA ASN A 231 -9.35 -26.00 57.00
C ASN A 231 -8.73 -26.23 58.38
N ALA A 232 -9.54 -26.51 59.42
CA ALA A 232 -9.05 -26.84 60.75
C ALA A 232 -9.06 -28.36 60.98
N SER A 233 -8.15 -29.07 60.31
CA SER A 233 -7.58 -30.37 60.72
C SER A 233 -6.50 -30.71 59.71
N GLY A 234 -5.25 -30.40 60.05
CA GLY A 234 -4.11 -30.73 59.22
C GLY A 234 -3.74 -32.20 59.31
N GLU A 235 -2.97 -32.66 58.33
CA GLU A 235 -1.81 -33.50 58.60
C GLU A 235 -0.77 -33.27 57.51
N VAL A 236 0.42 -32.94 57.99
CA VAL A 236 1.66 -32.76 57.26
C VAL A 236 2.25 -34.13 57.02
N GLU A 237 2.55 -34.50 55.78
CA GLU A 237 3.53 -35.55 55.51
C GLU A 237 4.28 -35.29 54.20
N SER A 238 5.45 -34.69 54.38
CA SER A 238 6.75 -35.13 53.88
C SER A 238 6.88 -35.58 52.41
N ALA A 239 7.69 -34.82 51.66
CA ALA A 239 8.45 -35.33 50.53
C ALA A 239 9.41 -36.48 50.95
N PRO A 240 9.73 -37.40 50.04
CA PRO A 240 11.10 -37.46 49.49
C PRO A 240 11.08 -37.63 47.95
N ALA A 241 11.92 -36.93 47.18
CA ALA A 241 13.35 -37.13 46.86
C ALA A 241 13.64 -38.18 45.75
N SER A 242 14.33 -37.67 44.71
CA SER A 242 15.35 -38.34 43.86
C SER A 242 14.96 -39.24 42.68
N ALA A 243 14.96 -38.63 41.48
CA ALA A 243 15.84 -38.89 40.31
C ALA A 243 15.90 -40.32 39.65
N PRO A 244 16.75 -40.54 38.62
CA PRO A 244 16.43 -40.47 37.17
C PRO A 244 16.62 -41.83 36.46
N ASN A 245 16.21 -41.99 35.17
CA ASN A 245 17.12 -42.63 34.19
C ASN A 245 16.70 -42.51 32.71
N HIS A 246 17.74 -42.47 31.89
CA HIS A 246 17.81 -42.72 30.46
C HIS A 246 17.38 -44.15 30.07
N GLN A 247 16.77 -44.28 28.89
CA GLN A 247 17.31 -45.03 27.74
C GLN A 247 16.62 -44.57 26.46
#